data_AF-A0A358ND69-F1
#
_entry.id   AF-A0A358ND69-F1
#
_cell.length_a   1.000
_cell.length_b   1.000
_cell.length_c   1.000
_cell.angle_alpha   90.00
_cell.angle_beta   90.00
_cell.angle_gamma   90.00
#
_symmetry.space_group_name_H-M   'P 1'
#
loop_
_entity.id
_entity.type
_entity.pdbx_description
1 polymer ?
#
loop_
_entity_poly.entity_id
_entity_poly.type
_entity_poly.pdbx_seq_one_letter_code
_entity_poly.pdbx_strand_id
1 'polypeptide(L)'
;MFAEPILTSEASNTHRFCTGCRDRAPRSIAMDFFRSSDPVGPINVDRPFQTGNSKRSGQRVTTGTIRRCRACQSHAATNPDCSKRQMLTKRMMVRSCRPYQERSPMSEESPIPTHPRMGALWALMVVVAVLGCFGYFCNQSDWISAAATLAVGFAAFGGFKTGAIKALAFLASATATFYLVPYLGMQVESTFSNWLGTTGLTNRFYAVLVTGLVVFLIMLIVTVKLGNRALQERPKTTLLNHWLGFTLGGIQGFLVVFILLGGVVAIQKMNAERLREQIPTTERGKLLAKVLNKTSQQTQASRLAPLIARFNPFEHVPQLSHIDEWQWAMETLMDPAKFNHLLDQPAIQELKNREDVAETLAQLNKDPEIQKLLKSNRPASKELAIKLLNHPAVLALLDQATFRAAAMSAFRDTVIPDGKH
;
A
#
# COMPACT_ATOMS: atom_id res chain seq x y z
N MET A 1 -21.62 28.34 -28.84
CA MET A 1 -21.93 29.66 -29.42
C MET A 1 -23.25 30.11 -28.81
N PHE A 2 -23.20 30.68 -27.61
CA PHE A 2 -24.23 31.51 -26.98
C PHE A 2 -23.51 32.23 -25.83
N ALA A 3 -23.38 33.55 -25.99
CA ALA A 3 -22.98 34.51 -24.98
C ALA A 3 -24.24 34.90 -24.20
N GLU A 4 -24.23 35.08 -22.88
CA GLU A 4 -24.03 36.33 -22.10
C GLU A 4 -24.84 36.13 -20.78
N PRO A 5 -24.81 37.02 -19.76
CA PRO A 5 -23.80 38.00 -19.37
C PRO A 5 -23.46 37.98 -17.86
N ILE A 6 -22.49 38.85 -17.56
CA ILE A 6 -21.96 39.31 -16.27
C ILE A 6 -23.03 40.06 -15.46
N LEU A 7 -23.08 39.81 -14.15
CA LEU A 7 -23.69 40.71 -13.16
C LEU A 7 -22.72 40.92 -11.99
N THR A 8 -22.15 42.11 -11.98
CA THR A 8 -21.39 42.73 -10.89
C THR A 8 -22.33 43.23 -9.80
N SER A 9 -22.02 42.96 -8.54
CA SER A 9 -22.60 43.68 -7.40
C SER A 9 -21.54 43.82 -6.31
N GLU A 10 -20.89 44.98 -6.30
CA GLU A 10 -20.18 45.53 -5.15
C GLU A 10 -21.19 45.79 -4.02
N ALA A 11 -20.86 45.35 -2.81
CA ALA A 11 -21.42 45.93 -1.60
C ALA A 11 -20.31 46.07 -0.56
N SER A 12 -19.85 47.31 -0.47
CA SER A 12 -19.00 47.90 0.56
C SER A 12 -19.50 47.56 1.97
N ASN A 13 -18.59 47.13 2.85
CA ASN A 13 -18.79 47.32 4.28
C ASN A 13 -17.47 47.65 4.98
N THR A 14 -17.20 48.95 5.02
CA THR A 14 -16.22 49.64 5.86
C THR A 14 -16.61 49.56 7.33
N HIS A 15 -15.75 49.00 8.18
CA HIS A 15 -15.66 49.40 9.58
C HIS A 15 -14.20 49.66 9.98
N ARG A 16 -13.95 50.93 10.29
CA ARG A 16 -12.74 51.46 10.96
C ARG A 16 -12.65 50.89 12.37
N PHE A 17 -11.45 50.53 12.83
CA PHE A 17 -11.06 50.76 14.22
C PHE A 17 -9.55 51.05 14.34
N CYS A 18 -9.30 52.28 14.76
CA CYS A 18 -8.18 52.89 15.49
C CYS A 18 -6.76 52.30 15.40
N THR A 19 -5.90 53.12 14.79
CA THR A 19 -4.47 53.31 15.07
C THR A 19 -4.23 53.94 16.44
N GLY A 20 -3.12 53.60 17.10
CA GLY A 20 -2.63 54.36 18.25
C GLY A 20 -1.53 53.70 19.08
N CYS A 21 -0.27 53.91 18.68
CA CYS A 21 0.99 53.99 19.46
C CYS A 21 1.30 52.92 20.55
N ARG A 22 2.51 52.36 20.66
CA ARG A 22 3.78 53.06 20.94
C ARG A 22 4.94 52.06 21.04
N ASP A 23 6.14 52.57 20.81
CA ASP A 23 7.45 51.92 20.87
C ASP A 23 7.74 51.02 22.10
N ARG A 24 8.45 49.91 21.86
CA ARG A 24 9.62 49.46 22.65
C ARG A 24 10.28 48.24 22.01
N ALA A 25 11.49 48.41 21.47
CA ALA A 25 12.53 47.39 21.59
C ALA A 25 12.91 47.28 23.08
N PRO A 26 13.34 46.11 23.62
CA PRO A 26 14.65 45.58 23.25
C PRO A 26 14.86 44.05 23.38
N ARG A 27 16.04 43.63 22.91
CA ARG A 27 16.91 42.54 23.43
C ARG A 27 16.51 41.07 23.23
N SER A 28 17.38 40.44 22.42
CA SER A 28 17.96 39.11 22.58
C SER A 28 17.74 38.43 23.94
N ILE A 29 17.07 37.27 23.92
CA ILE A 29 17.17 36.27 24.98
C ILE A 29 17.47 34.92 24.31
N ALA A 30 18.60 34.37 24.71
CA ALA A 30 19.10 33.05 24.36
C ALA A 30 18.10 31.97 24.80
N MET A 31 17.91 30.96 23.95
CA MET A 31 17.25 29.72 24.33
C MET A 31 18.20 28.89 25.19
N ASP A 32 17.92 28.84 26.49
CA ASP A 32 18.30 27.75 27.39
C ASP A 32 17.04 27.35 28.16
N PHE A 33 16.42 26.22 27.79
CA PHE A 33 15.46 25.52 28.66
C PHE A 33 15.48 24.02 28.33
N PHE A 34 16.47 23.34 28.89
CA PHE A 34 16.34 21.96 29.35
C PHE A 34 16.05 22.01 30.86
N ARG A 35 15.19 21.09 31.34
CA ARG A 35 15.01 20.64 32.74
C ARG A 35 13.82 21.23 33.53
N SER A 36 12.76 20.43 33.66
CA SER A 36 11.90 20.22 34.85
C SER A 36 10.91 19.11 34.42
N SER A 37 10.99 17.83 34.80
CA SER A 37 11.05 17.22 36.13
C SER A 37 10.00 17.79 37.08
N ASP A 38 8.83 17.17 37.11
CA ASP A 38 7.97 17.18 38.31
C ASP A 38 7.48 15.76 38.63
N PRO A 39 7.30 15.45 39.93
CA PRO A 39 7.25 14.08 40.43
C PRO A 39 5.83 13.52 40.50
N VAL A 40 5.69 12.23 40.13
CA VAL A 40 4.46 11.45 40.34
C VAL A 40 4.49 10.89 41.76
N GLY A 41 3.48 11.25 42.56
CA GLY A 41 3.26 10.72 43.91
C GLY A 41 2.87 9.24 43.93
N PRO A 42 2.93 8.58 45.11
CA PRO A 42 2.88 7.13 45.21
C PRO A 42 1.46 6.60 45.11
N ILE A 43 1.23 5.68 44.16
CA ILE A 43 0.04 4.83 44.14
C ILE A 43 0.39 3.54 44.89
N ASN A 44 -0.29 3.38 46.02
CA ASN A 44 -0.25 2.20 46.87
C ASN A 44 -1.08 1.08 46.21
N VAL A 45 -0.47 -0.07 45.91
CA VAL A 45 -1.17 -1.29 45.50
C VAL A 45 -0.55 -2.49 46.20
N ASP A 46 -1.16 -2.88 47.31
CA ASP A 46 -1.00 -4.19 47.91
C ASP A 46 -1.70 -5.25 47.05
N ARG A 47 -0.94 -6.22 46.52
CA ARG A 47 -1.31 -7.65 46.51
C ARG A 47 -0.15 -8.53 46.02
N PRO A 48 0.01 -9.74 46.60
CA PRO A 48 1.17 -10.59 46.37
C PRO A 48 1.00 -11.47 45.13
N PHE A 49 2.06 -11.61 44.34
CA PHE A 49 2.15 -12.62 43.28
C PHE A 49 3.31 -13.56 43.54
N GLN A 50 2.99 -14.85 43.42
CA GLN A 50 3.84 -16.00 43.72
C GLN A 50 5.07 -16.08 42.82
N THR A 51 6.19 -16.45 43.43
CA THR A 51 7.46 -16.77 42.79
C THR A 51 7.40 -18.13 42.08
N GLY A 52 7.48 -18.12 40.75
CA GLY A 52 7.71 -19.31 39.93
C GLY A 52 9.05 -19.20 39.20
N ASN A 53 10.02 -20.02 39.65
CA ASN A 53 11.34 -20.21 39.08
C ASN A 53 11.32 -20.51 37.57
N SER A 54 12.15 -19.82 36.78
CA SER A 54 12.70 -20.40 35.55
C SER A 54 14.05 -19.79 35.17
N LYS A 55 15.07 -20.65 35.23
CA LYS A 55 16.47 -20.39 34.84
C LYS A 55 16.55 -20.05 33.35
N ARG A 56 17.26 -18.97 33.00
CA ARG A 56 17.85 -18.81 31.65
C ARG A 56 19.33 -18.51 31.76
N SER A 57 20.11 -19.51 31.38
CA SER A 57 21.53 -19.44 31.05
C SER A 57 21.76 -18.51 29.87
N GLY A 58 22.70 -17.59 30.02
CA GLY A 58 23.21 -16.77 28.94
C GLY A 58 24.06 -17.58 27.97
N GLN A 59 23.99 -17.24 26.68
CA GLN A 59 25.02 -17.61 25.72
C GLN A 59 25.34 -16.42 24.83
N ARG A 60 26.64 -16.13 24.81
CA ARG A 60 27.35 -15.01 24.23
C ARG A 60 27.69 -15.41 22.78
N VAL A 61 27.27 -14.63 21.79
CA VAL A 61 27.60 -14.85 20.37
C VAL A 61 28.94 -14.16 20.08
N THR A 62 29.98 -14.95 19.83
CA THR A 62 31.28 -14.50 19.32
C THR A 62 31.37 -14.73 17.82
N THR A 63 31.79 -13.67 17.13
CA THR A 63 32.21 -13.59 15.72
C THR A 63 33.31 -14.61 15.38
N GLY A 64 33.09 -15.43 14.36
CA GLY A 64 34.03 -16.43 13.86
C GLY A 64 34.55 -16.10 12.46
N THR A 65 35.85 -15.81 12.39
CA THR A 65 36.67 -15.55 11.21
C THR A 65 36.88 -16.82 10.37
N ILE A 66 36.65 -16.76 9.07
CA ILE A 66 36.88 -17.88 8.13
C ILE A 66 38.38 -17.99 7.86
N ARG A 67 39.03 -19.03 8.40
CA ARG A 67 40.38 -19.46 8.01
C ARG A 67 40.30 -20.59 6.98
N ARG A 68 41.13 -20.45 5.94
CA ARG A 68 41.54 -21.49 4.99
C ARG A 68 42.19 -22.67 5.74
N CYS A 69 41.86 -23.89 5.35
CA CYS A 69 42.71 -25.06 5.57
C CYS A 69 42.87 -25.86 4.27
N ARG A 70 44.15 -26.04 3.91
CA ARG A 70 44.73 -27.03 3.00
C ARG A 70 45.06 -28.27 3.82
N ALA A 71 44.81 -29.46 3.27
CA ALA A 71 45.55 -30.73 3.44
C ALA A 71 44.70 -31.83 2.77
N CYS A 72 45.21 -32.58 1.78
CA CYS A 72 45.96 -33.86 1.94
C CYS A 72 45.12 -34.90 2.71
N GLN A 73 45.03 -36.19 2.37
CA GLN A 73 45.66 -37.10 1.42
C GLN A 73 44.93 -38.44 1.64
N SER A 74 45.07 -39.38 0.70
CA SER A 74 44.99 -40.85 0.90
C SER A 74 43.75 -41.46 1.58
N HIS A 75 43.01 -42.29 0.83
CA HIS A 75 42.94 -43.72 1.15
C HIS A 75 42.37 -44.49 -0.06
N ALA A 76 43.24 -45.29 -0.67
CA ALA A 76 42.88 -46.43 -1.48
C ALA A 76 42.76 -47.65 -0.55
N ALA A 77 41.74 -48.49 -0.76
CA ALA A 77 41.74 -49.95 -0.58
C ALA A 77 40.29 -50.48 -0.72
N THR A 78 40.01 -51.18 -1.82
CA THR A 78 39.75 -52.63 -1.89
C THR A 78 38.28 -53.02 -1.67
N ASN A 79 37.59 -53.31 -2.77
CA ASN A 79 36.61 -54.40 -2.77
C ASN A 79 36.58 -55.05 -4.17
N PRO A 80 36.94 -56.34 -4.29
CA PRO A 80 36.90 -57.07 -5.55
C PRO A 80 35.66 -57.97 -5.55
N ASP A 81 34.58 -57.59 -6.24
CA ASP A 81 33.74 -58.59 -6.89
C ASP A 81 32.66 -58.00 -7.80
N CYS A 82 32.18 -58.86 -8.70
CA CYS A 82 31.15 -58.63 -9.70
C CYS A 82 31.59 -58.02 -11.04
N SER A 83 32.57 -58.73 -11.60
CA SER A 83 32.58 -59.16 -13.01
C SER A 83 31.22 -59.73 -13.46
N LYS A 84 30.57 -59.09 -14.44
CA LYS A 84 29.86 -59.70 -15.60
C LYS A 84 28.93 -58.67 -16.27
N ARG A 85 29.49 -57.86 -17.19
CA ARG A 85 28.82 -57.33 -18.40
C ARG A 85 29.84 -56.59 -19.27
N GLN A 86 30.84 -57.33 -19.73
CA GLN A 86 31.61 -56.99 -20.91
C GLN A 86 31.34 -58.05 -21.96
N MET A 87 30.49 -57.75 -22.94
CA MET A 87 30.71 -58.14 -24.32
C MET A 87 29.87 -57.21 -25.21
N LEU A 88 30.48 -56.78 -26.31
CA LEU A 88 29.88 -56.01 -27.40
C LEU A 88 29.56 -54.53 -27.12
N THR A 89 30.59 -53.68 -27.18
CA THR A 89 30.69 -52.73 -28.31
C THR A 89 32.11 -52.16 -28.36
N LYS A 90 32.96 -52.97 -28.99
CA LYS A 90 34.30 -52.63 -29.43
C LYS A 90 34.16 -51.89 -30.77
N ARG A 91 34.17 -50.55 -30.78
CA ARG A 91 34.54 -49.76 -31.97
C ARG A 91 34.74 -48.29 -31.64
N MET A 92 35.87 -47.78 -32.13
CA MET A 92 36.28 -46.37 -32.23
C MET A 92 36.85 -45.71 -30.98
N MET A 93 37.98 -46.27 -30.56
CA MET A 93 39.04 -45.53 -29.90
C MET A 93 39.82 -44.73 -30.97
N VAL A 94 39.31 -43.55 -31.34
CA VAL A 94 40.12 -42.55 -32.04
C VAL A 94 40.77 -41.68 -30.96
N ARG A 95 42.04 -42.00 -30.68
CA ARG A 95 42.98 -41.11 -29.99
C ARG A 95 43.10 -39.84 -30.83
N SER A 96 42.33 -38.81 -30.49
CA SER A 96 42.64 -37.44 -30.87
C SER A 96 43.40 -36.82 -29.71
N CYS A 97 44.73 -36.81 -29.83
CA CYS A 97 45.58 -35.94 -29.04
C CYS A 97 45.14 -34.51 -29.29
N ARG A 98 44.32 -33.94 -28.39
CA ARG A 98 44.08 -32.51 -28.42
C ARG A 98 45.39 -31.80 -28.08
N PRO A 99 45.89 -30.92 -28.96
CA PRO A 99 47.07 -30.13 -28.65
C PRO A 99 46.82 -29.32 -27.38
N TYR A 100 47.91 -29.08 -26.66
CA TYR A 100 48.04 -28.10 -25.58
C TYR A 100 47.09 -26.92 -25.84
N GLN A 101 46.02 -26.83 -25.05
CA GLN A 101 45.12 -25.69 -25.07
C GLN A 101 45.91 -24.55 -24.42
N GLU A 102 46.61 -23.83 -25.29
CA GLU A 102 47.26 -22.56 -25.05
C GLU A 102 46.39 -21.75 -24.09
N ARG A 103 46.93 -21.42 -22.91
CA ARG A 103 46.30 -20.53 -21.95
C ARG A 103 45.89 -19.28 -22.73
N SER A 104 44.60 -19.16 -23.02
CA SER A 104 44.04 -17.96 -23.61
C SER A 104 44.54 -16.79 -22.76
N PRO A 105 45.16 -15.77 -23.39
CA PRO A 105 45.65 -14.60 -22.68
C PRO A 105 44.51 -14.07 -21.80
N MET A 106 44.89 -13.73 -20.57
CA MET A 106 44.01 -13.32 -19.49
C MET A 106 42.86 -12.47 -20.04
N SER A 107 41.66 -12.99 -19.84
CA SER A 107 40.37 -12.38 -20.16
C SER A 107 40.48 -10.87 -20.03
N GLU A 108 40.48 -10.21 -21.18
CA GLU A 108 40.42 -8.76 -21.30
C GLU A 108 39.23 -8.30 -20.45
N GLU A 109 39.55 -7.69 -19.30
CA GLU A 109 38.58 -7.34 -18.27
C GLU A 109 37.60 -6.37 -18.90
N SER A 110 36.39 -6.86 -19.18
CA SER A 110 35.39 -6.13 -19.93
C SER A 110 35.26 -4.74 -19.31
N PRO A 111 35.50 -3.65 -20.07
CA PRO A 111 35.61 -2.32 -19.53
C PRO A 111 34.38 -2.05 -18.67
N ILE A 112 34.63 -1.86 -17.37
CA ILE A 112 33.59 -1.67 -16.36
C ILE A 112 32.63 -0.63 -16.92
N PRO A 113 31.36 -0.99 -17.20
CA PRO A 113 30.43 -0.08 -17.85
C PRO A 113 30.31 1.15 -16.96
N THR A 114 30.89 2.25 -17.44
CA THR A 114 30.88 3.51 -16.72
C THR A 114 29.45 4.00 -16.71
N HIS A 115 28.82 3.95 -15.54
CA HIS A 115 27.47 4.47 -15.37
C HIS A 115 27.43 5.91 -15.90
N PRO A 116 26.43 6.26 -16.74
CA PRO A 116 26.30 7.62 -17.24
C PRO A 116 26.15 8.56 -16.04
N ARG A 117 27.21 9.31 -15.75
CA ARG A 117 27.20 10.30 -14.68
C ARG A 117 26.45 11.51 -15.22
N MET A 118 25.38 11.89 -14.52
CA MET A 118 24.83 13.23 -14.67
C MET A 118 26.00 14.21 -14.51
N GLY A 119 26.14 15.16 -15.44
CA GLY A 119 27.18 16.18 -15.30
C GLY A 119 27.06 16.79 -13.90
N ALA A 120 28.18 16.86 -13.16
CA ALA A 120 28.17 17.26 -11.75
C ALA A 120 27.44 18.61 -11.54
N LEU A 121 27.58 19.53 -12.50
CA LEU A 121 26.87 20.81 -12.53
C LEU A 121 25.35 20.65 -12.57
N TRP A 122 24.81 19.77 -13.42
CA TRP A 122 23.36 19.52 -13.50
C TRP A 122 22.82 18.88 -12.23
N ALA A 123 23.53 17.90 -11.69
CA ALA A 123 23.14 17.26 -10.43
C ALA A 123 23.13 18.29 -9.29
N LEU A 124 24.16 19.15 -9.21
CA LEU A 124 24.23 20.22 -8.23
C LEU A 124 23.09 21.23 -8.40
N MET A 125 22.78 21.63 -9.64
CA MET A 125 21.65 22.53 -9.91
C MET A 125 20.30 21.95 -9.47
N VAL A 126 20.03 20.68 -9.76
CA VAL A 126 18.79 20.03 -9.32
C VAL A 126 18.72 19.92 -7.80
N VAL A 127 19.83 19.56 -7.14
CA VAL A 127 19.89 19.49 -5.67
C VAL A 127 19.65 20.88 -5.05
N VAL A 128 20.30 21.92 -5.56
CA VAL A 128 20.09 23.30 -5.12
C VAL A 128 18.64 23.75 -5.35
N ALA A 129 18.04 23.39 -6.49
CA ALA A 129 16.63 23.71 -6.75
C ALA A 129 15.68 23.01 -5.78
N VAL A 130 15.87 21.71 -5.52
CA VAL A 130 15.02 20.95 -4.59
C VAL A 130 15.20 21.45 -3.15
N LEU A 131 16.44 21.66 -2.70
CA LEU A 131 16.73 22.19 -1.36
C LEU A 131 16.29 23.64 -1.19
N GLY A 132 16.39 24.46 -2.25
CA GLY A 132 15.92 25.84 -2.27
C GLY A 132 14.40 25.91 -2.14
N CYS A 133 13.66 25.11 -2.91
CA CYS A 133 12.21 24.98 -2.77
C CYS A 133 11.79 24.44 -1.39
N PHE A 134 12.49 23.41 -0.89
CA PHE A 134 12.27 22.88 0.45
C PHE A 134 12.48 23.96 1.54
N GLY A 135 13.60 24.68 1.50
CA GLY A 135 13.91 25.76 2.42
C GLY A 135 12.90 26.91 2.34
N TYR A 136 12.43 27.24 1.13
CA TYR A 136 11.37 28.23 0.92
C TYR A 136 10.05 27.83 1.61
N PHE A 137 9.62 26.56 1.49
CA PHE A 137 8.41 26.09 2.17
C PHE A 137 8.58 25.98 3.69
N CYS A 138 9.75 25.55 4.17
CA CYS A 138 10.07 25.55 5.60
C CYS A 138 10.03 26.97 6.20
N ASN A 139 10.54 27.98 5.48
CA ASN A 139 10.48 29.37 5.92
C ASN A 139 9.03 29.89 6.05
N GLN A 140 8.10 29.33 5.28
CA GLN A 140 6.67 29.67 5.37
C GLN A 140 5.90 28.79 6.36
N SER A 141 6.58 27.91 7.10
CA SER A 141 5.94 26.93 7.99
C SER A 141 4.97 25.97 7.29
N ASP A 142 5.07 25.79 5.97
CA ASP A 142 4.29 24.83 5.18
C ASP A 142 5.03 23.49 5.10
N TRP A 143 4.96 22.73 6.19
CA TRP A 143 5.64 21.44 6.34
C TRP A 143 5.16 20.37 5.35
N ILE A 144 3.89 20.45 4.91
CA ILE A 144 3.32 19.49 3.96
C ILE A 144 3.87 19.73 2.56
N SER A 145 3.89 20.98 2.09
CA SER A 145 4.50 21.33 0.80
C SER A 145 6.02 21.07 0.80
N ALA A 146 6.69 21.30 1.93
CA ALA A 146 8.10 20.97 2.09
C ALA A 146 8.35 19.44 1.95
N ALA A 147 7.61 18.62 2.70
CA ALA A 147 7.70 17.17 2.62
C ALA A 147 7.36 16.62 1.23
N ALA A 148 6.32 17.17 0.60
CA ALA A 148 5.92 16.85 -0.77
C ALA A 148 7.04 17.14 -1.77
N THR A 149 7.63 18.33 -1.71
CA THR A 149 8.75 18.73 -2.59
C THR A 149 9.94 17.80 -2.46
N LEU A 150 10.28 17.43 -1.22
CA LEU A 150 11.38 16.54 -0.91
C LEU A 150 11.10 15.12 -1.44
N ALA A 151 9.89 14.60 -1.22
CA ALA A 151 9.47 13.30 -1.73
C ALA A 151 9.48 13.24 -3.27
N VAL A 152 8.97 14.27 -3.94
CA VAL A 152 9.02 14.39 -5.41
C VAL A 152 10.46 14.50 -5.91
N GLY A 153 11.30 15.28 -5.24
CA GLY A 153 12.73 15.40 -5.56
C GLY A 153 13.47 14.06 -5.47
N PHE A 154 13.23 13.29 -4.41
CA PHE A 154 13.81 11.94 -4.28
C PHE A 154 13.26 10.97 -5.34
N ALA A 155 11.98 11.02 -5.64
CA ALA A 155 11.38 10.19 -6.69
C ALA A 155 11.96 10.53 -8.08
N ALA A 156 12.16 11.82 -8.38
CA ALA A 156 12.79 12.27 -9.62
C ALA A 156 14.25 11.81 -9.71
N PHE A 157 15.04 11.96 -8.63
CA PHE A 157 16.42 11.48 -8.60
C PHE A 157 16.52 9.95 -8.70
N GLY A 158 15.62 9.23 -8.01
CA GLY A 158 15.46 7.79 -8.16
C GLY A 158 15.14 7.41 -9.60
N GLY A 159 14.20 8.11 -10.24
CA GLY A 159 13.83 7.95 -11.64
C GLY A 159 15.00 8.16 -12.59
N PHE A 160 15.84 9.18 -12.36
CA PHE A 160 17.06 9.41 -13.14
C PHE A 160 18.01 8.21 -13.07
N LYS A 161 18.31 7.73 -11.86
CA LYS A 161 19.21 6.59 -11.64
C LYS A 161 18.68 5.28 -12.26
N THR A 162 17.36 5.13 -12.27
CA THR A 162 16.71 3.90 -12.75
C THR A 162 16.52 3.93 -14.27
N GLY A 163 16.25 5.10 -14.85
CA GLY A 163 15.99 5.33 -16.27
C GLY A 163 14.50 5.15 -16.66
N ALA A 164 14.09 5.79 -17.75
CA ALA A 164 12.70 5.83 -18.23
C ALA A 164 12.12 4.46 -18.53
N ILE A 165 12.89 3.58 -19.19
CA ILE A 165 12.40 2.25 -19.56
C ILE A 165 12.04 1.42 -18.34
N LYS A 166 12.79 1.53 -17.24
CA LYS A 166 12.46 0.82 -16.00
C LYS A 166 11.25 1.47 -15.29
N ALA A 167 11.13 2.79 -15.34
CA ALA A 167 9.95 3.49 -14.81
C ALA A 167 8.67 3.12 -15.59
N LEU A 168 8.74 3.08 -16.93
CA LEU A 168 7.65 2.63 -17.80
C LEU A 168 7.34 1.15 -17.58
N ALA A 169 8.36 0.31 -17.40
CA ALA A 169 8.19 -1.10 -17.05
C ALA A 169 7.43 -1.26 -15.73
N PHE A 170 7.75 -0.45 -14.71
CA PHE A 170 7.03 -0.43 -13.44
C PHE A 170 5.57 -0.03 -13.63
N LEU A 171 5.30 1.03 -14.38
CA LEU A 171 3.94 1.52 -14.64
C LEU A 171 3.14 0.49 -15.46
N ALA A 172 3.71 -0.04 -16.54
CA ALA A 172 3.08 -1.08 -17.35
C ALA A 172 2.80 -2.36 -16.55
N SER A 173 3.73 -2.76 -15.68
CA SER A 173 3.54 -3.91 -14.79
C SER A 173 2.45 -3.65 -13.76
N ALA A 174 2.39 -2.45 -13.18
CA ALA A 174 1.33 -2.07 -12.24
C ALA A 174 -0.05 -2.05 -12.92
N THR A 175 -0.15 -1.49 -14.12
CA THR A 175 -1.37 -1.50 -14.92
C THR A 175 -1.79 -2.93 -15.27
N ALA A 176 -0.86 -3.76 -15.76
CA ALA A 176 -1.15 -5.16 -16.06
C ALA A 176 -1.62 -5.93 -14.81
N THR A 177 -0.94 -5.74 -13.68
CA THR A 177 -1.34 -6.31 -12.39
C THR A 177 -2.75 -5.89 -12.01
N PHE A 178 -3.10 -4.61 -12.14
CA PHE A 178 -4.45 -4.15 -11.81
C PHE A 178 -5.55 -4.86 -12.62
N TYR A 179 -5.30 -5.16 -13.90
CA TYR A 179 -6.24 -5.90 -14.74
C TYR A 179 -6.23 -7.41 -14.50
N LEU A 180 -5.06 -8.02 -14.30
CA LEU A 180 -4.94 -9.48 -14.17
C LEU A 180 -5.27 -10.00 -12.78
N VAL A 181 -5.03 -9.20 -11.73
CA VAL A 181 -5.14 -9.63 -10.34
C VAL A 181 -6.55 -10.07 -9.93
N PRO A 182 -7.63 -9.35 -10.26
CA PRO A 182 -8.97 -9.80 -9.90
C PRO A 182 -9.29 -11.17 -10.51
N TYR A 183 -8.88 -11.40 -11.76
CA TYR A 183 -9.10 -12.66 -12.45
C TYR A 183 -8.29 -13.82 -11.88
N LEU A 184 -6.98 -13.62 -11.67
CA LEU A 184 -6.09 -14.66 -11.14
C LEU A 184 -6.30 -14.91 -9.64
N GLY A 185 -6.58 -13.88 -8.86
CA GLY A 185 -6.77 -13.98 -7.41
C GLY A 185 -7.89 -14.93 -7.03
N MET A 186 -9.00 -14.95 -7.78
CA MET A 186 -10.11 -15.88 -7.56
C MET A 186 -9.71 -17.34 -7.81
N GLN A 187 -8.82 -17.61 -8.77
CA GLN A 187 -8.41 -18.98 -9.09
C GLN A 187 -7.45 -19.56 -8.03
N VAL A 188 -6.61 -18.71 -7.43
CA VAL A 188 -5.61 -19.16 -6.44
C VAL A 188 -6.16 -19.18 -5.01
N GLU A 189 -7.36 -18.62 -4.77
CA GLU A 189 -7.99 -18.54 -3.44
C GLU A 189 -8.05 -19.91 -2.74
N SER A 190 -8.47 -20.96 -3.46
CA SER A 190 -8.61 -22.31 -2.91
C SER A 190 -7.27 -22.90 -2.45
N THR A 191 -6.20 -22.58 -3.17
CA THR A 191 -4.85 -23.06 -2.84
C THR A 191 -4.27 -22.32 -1.64
N PHE A 192 -4.46 -21.00 -1.57
CA PHE A 192 -4.02 -20.20 -0.42
C PHE A 192 -4.77 -20.53 0.86
N SER A 193 -6.09 -20.76 0.78
CA SER A 193 -6.91 -21.14 1.93
C SER A 193 -6.39 -22.42 2.59
N ASN A 194 -5.98 -23.40 1.79
CA ASN A 194 -5.44 -24.66 2.29
C ASN A 194 -4.06 -24.51 2.94
N TRP A 195 -3.26 -23.52 2.49
CA TRP A 195 -1.90 -23.33 2.97
C TRP A 195 -1.81 -22.48 4.23
N LEU A 196 -2.55 -21.36 4.28
CA LEU A 196 -2.51 -20.42 5.41
C LEU A 196 -3.50 -20.78 6.53
N GLY A 197 -4.48 -21.65 6.24
CA GLY A 197 -5.56 -21.98 7.19
C GLY A 197 -6.46 -20.80 7.53
N THR A 198 -6.30 -19.67 6.83
CA THR A 198 -7.17 -18.50 6.97
C THR A 198 -8.40 -18.69 6.09
N THR A 199 -9.59 -18.47 6.65
CA THR A 199 -10.86 -18.51 5.91
C THR A 199 -11.44 -17.12 5.74
N GLY A 200 -12.35 -16.96 4.77
CA GLY A 200 -13.15 -15.76 4.59
C GLY A 200 -12.48 -14.59 3.88
N LEU A 201 -13.00 -13.38 4.15
CA LEU A 201 -12.65 -12.13 3.48
C LEU A 201 -11.15 -11.79 3.62
N THR A 202 -10.59 -12.03 4.79
CA THR A 202 -9.17 -11.81 5.08
C THR A 202 -8.29 -12.66 4.18
N ASN A 203 -8.64 -13.94 3.97
CA ASN A 203 -7.91 -14.83 3.07
C ASN A 203 -7.95 -14.30 1.63
N ARG A 204 -9.11 -13.81 1.17
CA ARG A 204 -9.25 -13.20 -0.15
C ARG A 204 -8.35 -11.98 -0.33
N PHE A 205 -8.34 -11.07 0.63
CA PHE A 205 -7.46 -9.89 0.58
C PHE A 205 -5.99 -10.30 0.50
N TYR A 206 -5.56 -11.26 1.33
CA TYR A 206 -4.19 -11.77 1.27
C TYR A 206 -3.89 -12.48 -0.05
N ALA A 207 -4.79 -13.32 -0.55
CA ALA A 207 -4.63 -14.02 -1.81
C ALA A 207 -4.50 -13.05 -2.98
N VAL A 208 -5.36 -12.02 -3.05
CA VAL A 208 -5.31 -10.96 -4.06
C VAL A 208 -4.01 -10.16 -3.96
N LEU A 209 -3.59 -9.78 -2.74
CA LEU A 209 -2.37 -9.00 -2.52
C LEU A 209 -1.11 -9.80 -2.89
N VAL A 210 -1.01 -11.04 -2.43
CA VAL A 210 0.14 -11.91 -2.71
C VAL A 210 0.19 -12.28 -4.19
N THR A 211 -0.94 -12.66 -4.79
CA THR A 211 -1.02 -12.94 -6.23
C THR A 211 -0.66 -11.70 -7.05
N GLY A 212 -1.15 -10.53 -6.67
CA GLY A 212 -0.79 -9.29 -7.32
C GLY A 212 0.67 -8.93 -7.21
N LEU A 213 1.29 -9.14 -6.06
CA LEU A 213 2.73 -8.95 -5.89
C LEU A 213 3.53 -9.91 -6.79
N VAL A 214 3.15 -11.18 -6.84
CA VAL A 214 3.83 -12.18 -7.69
C VAL A 214 3.69 -11.83 -9.17
N VAL A 215 2.48 -11.55 -9.64
CA VAL A 215 2.23 -11.15 -11.04
C VAL A 215 2.99 -9.87 -11.39
N PHE A 216 2.96 -8.88 -10.49
CA PHE A 216 3.71 -7.64 -10.65
C PHE A 216 5.21 -7.88 -10.81
N LEU A 217 5.82 -8.71 -9.96
CA LEU A 217 7.24 -9.01 -10.02
C LEU A 217 7.61 -9.75 -11.31
N ILE A 218 6.80 -10.73 -11.73
CA ILE A 218 7.02 -11.47 -12.99
C ILE A 218 6.96 -10.50 -14.18
N MET A 219 5.90 -9.69 -14.26
CA MET A 219 5.73 -8.70 -15.33
C MET A 219 6.87 -7.68 -15.33
N LEU A 220 7.31 -7.24 -14.16
CA LEU A 220 8.42 -6.30 -14.02
C LEU A 220 9.73 -6.91 -14.53
N ILE A 221 10.04 -8.16 -14.16
CA ILE A 221 11.26 -8.85 -14.63
C ILE A 221 11.23 -9.01 -16.15
N VAL A 222 10.10 -9.42 -16.71
CA VAL A 222 9.93 -9.61 -18.16
C VAL A 222 10.08 -8.30 -18.91
N THR A 223 9.36 -7.25 -18.49
CA THR A 223 9.42 -5.93 -19.13
C THR A 223 10.79 -5.28 -19.00
N VAL A 224 11.47 -5.41 -17.86
CA VAL A 224 12.83 -4.92 -17.67
C VAL A 224 13.82 -5.69 -18.55
N LYS A 225 13.73 -7.02 -18.65
CA LYS A 225 14.61 -7.79 -19.55
C LYS A 225 14.39 -7.42 -21.01
N LEU A 226 13.15 -7.27 -21.44
CA LEU A 226 12.80 -6.87 -22.80
C LEU A 226 13.29 -5.45 -23.11
N GLY A 227 13.08 -4.52 -22.18
CA GLY A 227 13.56 -3.14 -22.29
C GLY A 227 15.08 -3.03 -22.31
N ASN A 228 15.78 -3.80 -21.48
CA ASN A 228 17.25 -3.84 -21.48
C ASN A 228 17.79 -4.40 -22.80
N ARG A 229 17.16 -5.44 -23.37
CA ARG A 229 17.54 -6.00 -24.67
C ARG A 229 17.37 -4.96 -25.78
N ALA A 230 16.27 -4.21 -25.78
CA ALA A 230 16.03 -3.15 -26.76
C ALA A 230 17.03 -1.98 -26.66
N LEU A 231 17.52 -1.68 -25.46
CA LEU A 231 18.49 -0.60 -25.24
C LEU A 231 19.93 -0.94 -25.61
N GLN A 232 20.31 -2.23 -25.60
CA GLN A 232 21.68 -2.66 -25.91
C GLN A 232 22.12 -2.25 -27.32
N GLU A 233 21.18 -2.09 -28.25
CA GLU A 233 21.48 -1.74 -29.64
C GLU A 233 21.73 -0.24 -29.87
N ARG A 234 21.43 0.64 -28.90
CA ARG A 234 21.47 2.11 -29.11
C ARG A 234 22.11 2.87 -27.93
N PRO A 235 23.45 2.91 -27.80
CA PRO A 235 24.13 3.56 -26.66
C PRO A 235 23.88 5.07 -26.58
N LYS A 236 23.60 5.75 -27.70
CA LYS A 236 23.33 7.20 -27.72
C LYS A 236 22.00 7.59 -27.03
N THR A 237 21.03 6.68 -26.93
CA THR A 237 19.74 6.97 -26.27
C THR A 237 19.81 6.82 -24.76
N THR A 238 20.93 6.35 -24.21
CA THR A 238 21.10 6.14 -22.76
C THR A 238 20.92 7.43 -21.98
N LEU A 239 21.54 8.54 -22.40
CA LEU A 239 21.41 9.82 -21.69
C LEU A 239 19.96 10.35 -21.72
N LEU A 240 19.29 10.28 -22.88
CA LEU A 240 17.88 10.66 -23.00
C LEU A 240 16.98 9.78 -22.11
N ASN A 241 17.27 8.47 -22.03
CA ASN A 241 16.54 7.56 -21.15
C ASN A 241 16.68 7.93 -19.67
N HIS A 242 17.83 8.41 -19.22
CA HIS A 242 17.99 8.84 -17.81
C HIS A 242 17.25 10.16 -17.54
N TRP A 243 17.30 11.13 -18.47
CA TRP A 243 16.54 12.38 -18.35
C TRP A 243 15.02 12.16 -18.38
N LEU A 244 14.54 11.31 -19.29
CA LEU A 244 13.13 10.89 -19.30
C LEU A 244 12.76 10.12 -18.01
N GLY A 245 13.72 9.37 -17.46
CA GLY A 245 13.56 8.70 -16.16
C GLY A 245 13.38 9.69 -15.03
N PHE A 246 14.13 10.80 -15.04
CA PHE A 246 13.97 11.89 -14.08
C PHE A 246 12.58 12.52 -14.15
N THR A 247 12.11 12.86 -15.36
CA THR A 247 10.78 13.47 -15.53
C THR A 247 9.65 12.51 -15.14
N LEU A 248 9.74 11.24 -15.54
CA LEU A 248 8.77 10.21 -15.17
C LEU A 248 8.76 9.95 -13.66
N GLY A 249 9.94 9.89 -13.03
CA GLY A 249 10.07 9.74 -11.58
C GLY A 249 9.48 10.92 -10.82
N GLY A 250 9.68 12.15 -11.32
CA GLY A 250 9.05 13.35 -10.77
C GLY A 250 7.52 13.32 -10.89
N ILE A 251 6.99 12.98 -12.06
CA ILE A 251 5.54 12.83 -12.29
C ILE A 251 4.96 11.73 -11.38
N GLN A 252 5.61 10.57 -11.32
CA GLN A 252 5.17 9.45 -10.47
C GLN A 252 5.20 9.83 -8.99
N GLY A 253 6.29 10.44 -8.53
CA GLY A 253 6.41 10.93 -7.16
C GLY A 253 5.33 11.96 -6.82
N PHE A 254 5.06 12.88 -7.74
CA PHE A 254 4.00 13.88 -7.59
C PHE A 254 2.63 13.22 -7.48
N LEU A 255 2.30 12.28 -8.37
CA LEU A 255 1.04 11.52 -8.32
C LEU A 255 0.88 10.74 -7.01
N VAL A 256 1.93 10.09 -6.52
CA VAL A 256 1.91 9.35 -5.25
C VAL A 256 1.65 10.28 -4.08
N VAL A 257 2.40 11.39 -3.98
CA VAL A 257 2.18 12.40 -2.94
C VAL A 257 0.75 12.96 -3.02
N PHE A 258 0.27 13.23 -4.23
CA PHE A 258 -1.06 13.75 -4.47
C PHE A 258 -2.16 12.79 -4.02
N ILE A 259 -2.05 11.50 -4.37
CA ILE A 259 -2.98 10.44 -3.92
C ILE A 259 -2.93 10.30 -2.39
N LEU A 260 -1.74 10.31 -1.78
CA LEU A 260 -1.61 10.21 -0.33
C LEU A 260 -2.26 11.39 0.40
N LEU A 261 -2.01 12.61 -0.07
CA LEU A 261 -2.62 13.81 0.53
C LEU A 261 -4.14 13.86 0.31
N GLY A 262 -4.61 13.50 -0.89
CA GLY A 262 -6.03 13.37 -1.19
C GLY A 262 -6.73 12.32 -0.32
N GLY A 263 -6.05 11.20 -0.05
CA GLY A 263 -6.55 10.14 0.83
C GLY A 263 -6.63 10.59 2.30
N VAL A 264 -5.64 11.33 2.80
CA VAL A 264 -5.69 11.91 4.16
C VAL A 264 -6.87 12.88 4.30
N VAL A 265 -7.11 13.73 3.29
CA VAL A 265 -8.25 14.66 3.29
C VAL A 265 -9.59 13.92 3.25
N ALA A 266 -9.71 12.87 2.42
CA ALA A 266 -10.92 12.05 2.35
C ALA A 266 -11.21 11.35 3.69
N ILE A 267 -10.19 10.73 4.31
CA ILE A 267 -10.32 10.06 5.62
C ILE A 267 -10.68 11.05 6.73
N GLN A 268 -10.22 12.30 6.67
CA GLN A 268 -10.58 13.31 7.66
C GLN A 268 -12.08 13.61 7.65
N LYS A 269 -12.68 13.76 6.46
CA LYS A 269 -14.13 14.02 6.32
C LYS A 269 -14.93 12.90 7.01
N MET A 270 -14.56 11.64 6.75
CA MET A 270 -15.15 10.46 7.39
C MET A 270 -14.99 10.46 8.92
N ASN A 271 -13.80 10.79 9.42
CA ASN A 271 -13.56 10.79 10.86
C ASN A 271 -14.27 11.93 11.58
N ALA A 272 -14.48 13.08 10.93
CA ALA A 272 -15.17 14.23 11.51
C ALA A 272 -16.65 13.91 11.78
N GLU A 273 -17.29 13.11 10.94
CA GLU A 273 -18.66 12.63 11.14
C GLU A 273 -18.74 11.63 12.30
N ARG A 274 -17.85 10.63 12.33
CA ARG A 274 -17.81 9.64 13.43
C ARG A 274 -17.54 10.25 14.80
N LEU A 275 -16.71 11.31 14.84
CA LEU A 275 -16.43 12.04 16.09
C LEU A 275 -17.69 12.74 16.63
N ARG A 276 -18.64 13.13 15.76
CA ARG A 276 -19.93 13.68 16.19
C ARG A 276 -20.84 12.62 16.79
N GLU A 277 -20.73 11.37 16.35
CA GLU A 277 -21.58 10.25 16.78
C GLU A 277 -21.08 9.55 18.07
N GLN A 278 -20.04 10.07 18.73
CA GLN A 278 -19.53 9.61 20.03
C GLN A 278 -19.25 8.10 20.13
N ILE A 279 -18.88 7.44 19.04
CA ILE A 279 -18.52 6.02 19.09
C ILE A 279 -17.25 5.87 19.94
N PRO A 280 -17.23 5.05 21.00
CA PRO A 280 -16.08 4.90 21.89
C PRO A 280 -14.89 4.26 21.14
N THR A 281 -13.97 5.10 20.67
CA THR A 281 -12.74 4.65 20.02
C THR A 281 -11.72 4.15 21.04
N THR A 282 -11.02 3.06 20.72
CA THR A 282 -9.85 2.57 21.46
C THR A 282 -8.75 3.63 21.55
N GLU A 283 -7.90 3.59 22.57
CA GLU A 283 -6.83 4.61 22.77
C GLU A 283 -5.89 4.75 21.57
N ARG A 284 -5.54 3.63 20.92
CA ARG A 284 -4.74 3.64 19.68
C ARG A 284 -5.47 4.34 18.54
N GLY A 285 -6.78 4.16 18.44
CA GLY A 285 -7.63 4.88 17.50
C GLY A 285 -7.63 6.38 17.74
N LYS A 286 -7.67 6.82 19.01
CA LYS A 286 -7.59 8.25 19.37
C LYS A 286 -6.27 8.88 18.95
N LEU A 287 -5.14 8.19 19.14
CA LEU A 287 -3.82 8.69 18.73
C LEU A 287 -3.72 8.82 17.20
N LEU A 288 -4.15 7.79 16.46
CA LEU A 288 -4.18 7.82 15.01
C LEU A 288 -5.10 8.94 14.49
N ALA A 289 -6.31 9.07 15.04
CA ALA A 289 -7.24 10.14 14.69
C ALA A 289 -6.66 11.53 14.96
N LYS A 290 -5.91 11.72 16.06
CA LYS A 290 -5.23 12.98 16.37
C LYS A 290 -4.13 13.30 15.37
N VAL A 291 -3.32 12.31 14.98
CA VAL A 291 -2.28 12.48 13.94
C VAL A 291 -2.92 12.79 12.59
N LEU A 292 -3.95 12.03 12.20
CA LEU A 292 -4.70 12.24 10.96
C LEU A 292 -5.34 13.64 10.90
N ASN A 293 -6.01 14.07 11.98
CA ASN A 293 -6.58 15.41 12.04
C ASN A 293 -5.52 16.51 11.94
N LYS A 294 -4.40 16.35 12.65
CA LYS A 294 -3.30 17.33 12.58
C LYS A 294 -2.71 17.40 11.18
N THR A 295 -2.40 16.25 10.58
CA THR A 295 -1.86 16.19 9.20
C THR A 295 -2.85 16.77 8.22
N SER A 296 -4.15 16.46 8.35
CA SER A 296 -5.15 16.97 7.41
C SER A 296 -5.40 18.47 7.55
N GLN A 297 -5.41 19.01 8.79
CA GLN A 297 -5.44 20.46 9.01
C GLN A 297 -4.22 21.15 8.38
N GLN A 298 -3.03 20.56 8.52
CA GLN A 298 -1.82 21.07 7.87
C GLN A 298 -1.91 20.97 6.34
N THR A 299 -2.50 19.90 5.80
CA THR A 299 -2.73 19.74 4.36
C THR A 299 -3.71 20.80 3.83
N GLN A 300 -4.79 21.08 4.56
CA GLN A 300 -5.76 22.12 4.19
C GLN A 300 -5.20 23.54 4.27
N ALA A 301 -4.29 23.79 5.22
CA ALA A 301 -3.58 25.06 5.33
C ALA A 301 -2.43 25.21 4.32
N SER A 302 -2.01 24.11 3.68
CA SER A 302 -0.89 24.11 2.73
C SER A 302 -1.24 24.80 1.42
N ARG A 303 -0.23 25.29 0.71
CA ARG A 303 -0.40 25.82 -0.66
C ARG A 303 -0.85 24.76 -1.67
N LEU A 304 -0.70 23.47 -1.34
CA LEU A 304 -1.16 22.36 -2.16
C LEU A 304 -2.67 22.09 -1.99
N ALA A 305 -3.31 22.62 -0.95
CA ALA A 305 -4.74 22.43 -0.68
C ALA A 305 -5.66 22.69 -1.88
N PRO A 306 -5.60 23.83 -2.59
CA PRO A 306 -6.49 24.09 -3.73
C PRO A 306 -6.26 23.10 -4.88
N LEU A 307 -5.02 22.65 -5.07
CA LEU A 307 -4.69 21.67 -6.09
C LEU A 307 -5.26 20.29 -5.73
N ILE A 308 -5.11 19.90 -4.45
CA ILE A 308 -5.66 18.66 -3.91
C ILE A 308 -7.18 18.66 -4.05
N ALA A 309 -7.86 19.70 -3.58
CA ALA A 309 -9.32 19.80 -3.69
C ALA A 309 -9.79 19.70 -5.14
N ARG A 310 -9.09 20.33 -6.09
CA ARG A 310 -9.49 20.32 -7.50
C ARG A 310 -9.28 18.99 -8.21
N PHE A 311 -8.24 18.24 -7.87
CA PHE A 311 -7.88 17.01 -8.60
C PHE A 311 -8.00 15.74 -7.75
N ASN A 312 -8.59 15.81 -6.55
CA ASN A 312 -8.65 14.69 -5.62
C ASN A 312 -9.28 13.46 -6.30
N PRO A 313 -8.56 12.35 -6.51
CA PRO A 313 -9.12 11.16 -7.15
C PRO A 313 -10.25 10.54 -6.31
N PHE A 314 -10.24 10.74 -4.99
CA PHE A 314 -11.28 10.22 -4.12
C PHE A 314 -12.62 10.95 -4.27
N GLU A 315 -12.62 12.20 -4.77
CA GLU A 315 -13.86 12.96 -4.99
C GLU A 315 -14.38 12.79 -6.42
N HIS A 316 -13.48 12.61 -7.40
CA HIS A 316 -13.84 12.57 -8.82
C HIS A 316 -14.07 11.17 -9.37
N VAL A 317 -13.50 10.13 -8.74
CA VAL A 317 -13.70 8.75 -9.18
C VAL A 317 -14.91 8.20 -8.41
N PRO A 318 -16.04 7.88 -9.09
CA PRO A 318 -17.27 7.46 -8.41
C PRO A 318 -17.04 6.24 -7.52
N GLN A 319 -16.18 5.31 -7.92
CA GLN A 319 -15.86 4.12 -7.12
C GLN A 319 -15.21 4.47 -5.76
N LEU A 320 -14.52 5.61 -5.67
CA LEU A 320 -13.86 6.09 -4.46
C LEU A 320 -14.66 7.17 -3.73
N SER A 321 -15.58 7.87 -4.40
CA SER A 321 -16.40 8.90 -3.76
C SER A 321 -17.50 8.31 -2.87
N HIS A 322 -17.92 7.08 -3.14
CA HIS A 322 -18.96 6.38 -2.37
C HIS A 322 -18.38 5.66 -1.13
N ILE A 323 -17.16 6.00 -0.69
CA ILE A 323 -16.60 5.41 0.53
C ILE A 323 -17.45 5.78 1.76
N ASP A 324 -18.03 6.99 1.78
CA ASP A 324 -18.93 7.42 2.86
C ASP A 324 -20.18 6.55 2.89
N GLU A 325 -20.81 6.29 1.74
CA GLU A 325 -21.94 5.37 1.61
C GLU A 325 -21.57 3.96 2.08
N TRP A 326 -20.40 3.46 1.69
CA TRP A 326 -19.95 2.12 2.08
C TRP A 326 -19.71 1.99 3.58
N GLN A 327 -19.17 3.03 4.22
CA GLN A 327 -18.98 3.04 5.67
C GLN A 327 -20.30 3.12 6.41
N TRP A 328 -21.20 3.99 5.97
CA TRP A 328 -22.54 4.10 6.53
C TRP A 328 -23.33 2.81 6.33
N ALA A 329 -23.15 2.14 5.18
CA ALA A 329 -23.65 0.79 4.93
C ALA A 329 -23.14 -0.18 5.97
N MET A 330 -21.82 -0.22 6.17
CA MET A 330 -21.21 -1.11 7.14
C MET A 330 -21.72 -0.82 8.55
N GLU A 331 -21.91 0.44 8.93
CA GLU A 331 -22.47 0.81 10.22
C GLU A 331 -23.94 0.35 10.37
N THR A 332 -24.74 0.57 9.34
CA THR A 332 -26.15 0.16 9.31
C THR A 332 -26.30 -1.35 9.34
N LEU A 333 -25.41 -2.08 8.65
CA LEU A 333 -25.33 -3.54 8.69
C LEU A 333 -24.85 -4.09 10.05
N MET A 334 -24.16 -3.27 10.83
CA MET A 334 -23.64 -3.64 12.14
C MET A 334 -24.61 -3.33 13.29
N ASP A 335 -25.63 -2.52 13.05
CA ASP A 335 -26.74 -2.26 13.96
C ASP A 335 -27.90 -3.25 13.67
N PRO A 336 -28.23 -4.17 14.59
CA PRO A 336 -29.26 -5.17 14.35
C PRO A 336 -30.65 -4.58 14.13
N ALA A 337 -30.96 -3.42 14.73
CA ALA A 337 -32.27 -2.79 14.56
C ALA A 337 -32.43 -2.23 13.14
N LYS A 338 -31.40 -1.52 12.65
CA LYS A 338 -31.38 -0.99 11.28
C LYS A 338 -31.30 -2.10 10.24
N PHE A 339 -30.52 -3.14 10.51
CA PHE A 339 -30.43 -4.30 9.63
C PHE A 339 -31.77 -5.01 9.46
N ASN A 340 -32.53 -5.22 10.54
CA ASN A 340 -33.87 -5.80 10.44
C ASN A 340 -34.81 -4.93 9.59
N HIS A 341 -34.77 -3.61 9.77
CA HIS A 341 -35.54 -2.69 8.94
C HIS A 341 -35.11 -2.73 7.45
N LEU A 342 -33.81 -2.90 7.17
CA LEU A 342 -33.32 -3.12 5.81
C LEU A 342 -33.88 -4.42 5.22
N LEU A 343 -33.96 -5.50 6.01
CA LEU A 343 -34.53 -6.77 5.55
C LEU A 343 -36.02 -6.67 5.21
N ASP A 344 -36.76 -5.77 5.85
CA ASP A 344 -38.19 -5.57 5.60
C ASP A 344 -38.47 -4.77 4.32
N GLN A 345 -37.46 -4.18 3.68
CA GLN A 345 -37.66 -3.41 2.46
C GLN A 345 -37.94 -4.30 1.24
N PRO A 346 -38.86 -3.87 0.34
CA PRO A 346 -39.32 -4.68 -0.77
C PRO A 346 -38.18 -5.08 -1.73
N ALA A 347 -37.21 -4.18 -1.95
CA ALA A 347 -36.04 -4.47 -2.79
C ALA A 347 -35.16 -5.58 -2.21
N ILE A 348 -35.00 -5.62 -0.88
CA ILE A 348 -34.24 -6.68 -0.21
C ILE A 348 -35.02 -8.00 -0.18
N GLN A 349 -36.36 -7.95 -0.08
CA GLN A 349 -37.21 -9.13 -0.22
C GLN A 349 -37.14 -9.71 -1.64
N GLU A 350 -37.09 -8.86 -2.67
CA GLU A 350 -36.87 -9.29 -4.05
C GLU A 350 -35.51 -9.99 -4.21
N LEU A 351 -34.44 -9.39 -3.66
CA LEU A 351 -33.11 -10.02 -3.60
C LEU A 351 -33.15 -11.38 -2.89
N LYS A 352 -33.85 -11.47 -1.75
CA LYS A 352 -34.01 -12.71 -0.97
C LYS A 352 -34.72 -13.81 -1.75
N ASN A 353 -35.65 -13.44 -2.63
CA ASN A 353 -36.42 -14.38 -3.46
C ASN A 353 -35.67 -14.87 -4.70
N ARG A 354 -34.48 -14.34 -5.00
CA ARG A 354 -33.68 -14.84 -6.12
C ARG A 354 -33.15 -16.25 -5.83
N GLU A 355 -33.08 -17.06 -6.89
CA GLU A 355 -32.66 -18.47 -6.80
C GLU A 355 -31.24 -18.64 -6.27
N ASP A 356 -30.31 -17.77 -6.66
CA ASP A 356 -28.91 -17.75 -6.20
C ASP A 356 -28.79 -17.45 -4.69
N VAL A 357 -29.65 -16.57 -4.17
CA VAL A 357 -29.72 -16.28 -2.73
C VAL A 357 -30.34 -17.45 -1.97
N ALA A 358 -31.39 -18.06 -2.50
CA ALA A 358 -32.02 -19.24 -1.90
C ALA A 358 -31.05 -20.43 -1.82
N GLU A 359 -30.27 -20.68 -2.88
CA GLU A 359 -29.21 -21.70 -2.88
C GLU A 359 -28.14 -21.39 -1.82
N THR A 360 -27.69 -20.14 -1.77
CA THR A 360 -26.71 -19.68 -0.77
C THR A 360 -27.25 -19.88 0.65
N LEU A 361 -28.49 -19.50 0.92
CA LEU A 361 -29.16 -19.75 2.21
C LEU A 361 -29.27 -21.24 2.54
N ALA A 362 -29.54 -22.09 1.55
CA ALA A 362 -29.55 -23.54 1.73
C ALA A 362 -28.15 -24.09 2.11
N GLN A 363 -27.09 -23.53 1.53
CA GLN A 363 -25.70 -23.86 1.90
C GLN A 363 -25.35 -23.37 3.31
N LEU A 364 -25.73 -22.13 3.67
CA LEU A 364 -25.53 -21.58 5.02
C LEU A 364 -26.27 -22.40 6.07
N ASN A 365 -27.48 -22.86 5.77
CA ASN A 365 -28.25 -23.73 6.66
C ASN A 365 -27.61 -25.10 6.84
N LYS A 366 -26.70 -25.56 5.98
CA LYS A 366 -25.96 -26.81 6.21
C LYS A 366 -24.80 -26.64 7.20
N ASP A 367 -24.36 -25.41 7.48
CA ASP A 367 -23.30 -25.13 8.45
C ASP A 367 -23.85 -25.17 9.89
N PRO A 368 -23.39 -26.12 10.74
CA PRO A 368 -23.87 -26.24 12.12
C PRO A 368 -23.51 -25.04 13.00
N GLU A 369 -22.42 -24.32 12.71
CA GLU A 369 -22.05 -23.11 13.47
C GLU A 369 -23.02 -21.97 13.19
N ILE A 370 -23.37 -21.77 11.92
CA ILE A 370 -24.35 -20.75 11.53
C ILE A 370 -25.73 -21.12 12.06
N GLN A 371 -26.15 -22.39 11.94
CA GLN A 371 -27.40 -22.84 12.55
C GLN A 371 -27.46 -22.56 14.05
N LYS A 372 -26.37 -22.80 14.79
CA LYS A 372 -26.32 -22.55 16.23
C LYS A 372 -26.53 -21.07 16.55
N LEU A 373 -25.97 -20.17 15.74
CA LEU A 373 -26.14 -18.74 15.89
C LEU A 373 -27.53 -18.27 15.47
N LEU A 374 -28.08 -18.77 14.37
CA LEU A 374 -29.44 -18.47 13.91
C LEU A 374 -30.51 -18.95 14.89
N LYS A 375 -30.35 -20.15 15.46
CA LYS A 375 -31.27 -20.72 16.46
C LYS A 375 -31.15 -20.08 17.84
N SER A 376 -30.11 -19.26 18.07
CA SER A 376 -29.87 -18.69 19.41
C SER A 376 -30.93 -17.66 19.85
N ASN A 377 -31.88 -17.30 18.98
CA ASN A 377 -32.94 -16.31 19.21
C ASN A 377 -32.41 -14.95 19.72
N ARG A 378 -31.11 -14.70 19.52
CA ARG A 378 -30.45 -13.44 19.85
C ARG A 378 -30.54 -12.51 18.64
N PRO A 379 -30.64 -11.19 18.87
CA PRO A 379 -30.52 -10.22 17.79
C PRO A 379 -29.19 -10.44 17.04
N ALA A 380 -29.18 -10.15 15.74
CA ALA A 380 -28.02 -10.36 14.88
C ALA A 380 -26.77 -9.71 15.49
N SER A 381 -25.87 -10.54 16.02
CA SER A 381 -24.67 -10.04 16.67
C SER A 381 -23.63 -9.66 15.61
N LYS A 382 -22.76 -8.70 15.93
CA LYS A 382 -21.57 -8.37 15.13
C LYS A 382 -20.75 -9.62 14.75
N GLU A 383 -20.65 -10.58 15.65
CA GLU A 383 -19.95 -11.85 15.41
C GLU A 383 -20.64 -12.69 14.33
N LEU A 384 -21.98 -12.78 14.36
CA LEU A 384 -22.75 -13.47 13.32
C LEU A 384 -22.57 -12.77 11.97
N ALA A 385 -22.65 -11.44 11.92
CA ALA A 385 -22.44 -10.68 10.69
C ALA A 385 -21.04 -10.93 10.09
N ILE A 386 -19.99 -10.88 10.93
CA ILE A 386 -18.61 -11.17 10.49
C ILE A 386 -18.47 -12.62 10.03
N LYS A 387 -19.07 -13.60 10.74
CA LYS A 387 -19.04 -15.00 10.33
C LYS A 387 -19.76 -15.24 9.00
N LEU A 388 -20.93 -14.62 8.80
CA LEU A 388 -21.69 -14.68 7.55
C LEU A 388 -20.90 -14.06 6.39
N LEU A 389 -20.31 -12.87 6.58
CA LEU A 389 -19.48 -12.21 5.58
C LEU A 389 -18.19 -12.97 5.24
N ASN A 390 -17.73 -13.85 6.14
CA ASN A 390 -16.59 -14.74 5.91
C ASN A 390 -16.99 -16.11 5.37
N HIS A 391 -18.29 -16.42 5.25
CA HIS A 391 -18.74 -17.72 4.75
C HIS A 391 -18.56 -17.81 3.23
N PRO A 392 -17.97 -18.90 2.69
CA PRO A 392 -17.60 -18.99 1.27
C PRO A 392 -18.80 -18.86 0.32
N ALA A 393 -19.98 -19.35 0.71
CA ALA A 393 -21.18 -19.21 -0.13
C ALA A 393 -21.65 -17.75 -0.25
N VAL A 394 -21.59 -16.95 0.83
CA VAL A 394 -21.93 -15.52 0.78
C VAL A 394 -20.93 -14.76 -0.08
N LEU A 395 -19.66 -15.10 0.08
CA LEU A 395 -18.57 -14.53 -0.70
C LEU A 395 -18.70 -14.84 -2.21
N ALA A 396 -19.06 -16.08 -2.57
CA ALA A 396 -19.34 -16.46 -3.96
C ALA A 396 -20.55 -15.71 -4.54
N LEU A 397 -21.58 -15.45 -3.74
CA LEU A 397 -22.73 -14.63 -4.13
C LEU A 397 -22.32 -13.18 -4.38
N LEU A 398 -21.46 -12.60 -3.52
CA LEU A 398 -20.93 -11.23 -3.68
C LEU A 398 -20.04 -11.07 -4.92
N ASP A 399 -19.38 -12.15 -5.36
CA ASP A 399 -18.56 -12.14 -6.57
C ASP A 399 -19.41 -12.02 -7.84
N GLN A 400 -20.68 -12.42 -7.80
CA GLN A 400 -21.58 -12.30 -8.95
C GLN A 400 -21.91 -10.83 -9.25
N ALA A 401 -21.55 -10.38 -10.45
CA ALA A 401 -21.76 -8.99 -10.86
C ALA A 401 -23.25 -8.57 -10.84
N THR A 402 -24.15 -9.49 -11.21
CA THR A 402 -25.60 -9.27 -11.22
C THR A 402 -26.19 -9.14 -9.82
N PHE A 403 -25.73 -9.97 -8.87
CA PHE A 403 -26.13 -9.84 -7.47
C PHE A 403 -25.61 -8.52 -6.88
N ARG A 404 -24.34 -8.20 -7.10
CA ARG A 404 -23.72 -6.96 -6.60
C ARG A 404 -24.41 -5.70 -7.12
N ALA A 405 -24.72 -5.66 -8.41
CA ALA A 405 -25.45 -4.54 -8.99
C ALA A 405 -26.85 -4.38 -8.36
N ALA A 406 -27.58 -5.48 -8.21
CA ALA A 406 -28.90 -5.47 -7.58
C ALA A 406 -28.84 -5.09 -6.09
N ALA A 407 -27.88 -5.65 -5.35
CA ALA A 407 -27.66 -5.35 -3.93
C ALA A 407 -27.27 -3.88 -3.72
N MET A 408 -26.40 -3.33 -4.56
CA MET A 408 -26.04 -1.91 -4.51
C MET A 408 -27.21 -1.00 -4.88
N SER A 409 -28.05 -1.39 -5.84
CA SER A 409 -29.27 -0.65 -6.18
C SER A 409 -30.25 -0.64 -5.01
N ALA A 410 -30.60 -1.83 -4.50
CA ALA A 410 -31.49 -1.96 -3.36
C ALA A 410 -30.95 -1.23 -2.13
N PHE A 411 -29.64 -1.28 -1.90
CA PHE A 411 -29.01 -0.54 -0.82
C PHE A 411 -29.11 0.98 -1.03
N ARG A 412 -28.87 1.49 -2.24
CA ARG A 412 -28.99 2.92 -2.52
C ARG A 412 -30.42 3.43 -2.31
N ASP A 413 -31.40 2.71 -2.85
CA ASP A 413 -32.83 3.07 -2.78
C ASP A 413 -33.36 3.09 -1.35
N THR A 414 -32.72 2.36 -0.46
CA THR A 414 -33.16 2.18 0.92
C THR A 414 -32.49 3.14 1.90
N VAL A 415 -31.30 3.59 1.55
CA VAL A 415 -30.42 4.39 2.42
C VAL A 415 -30.46 5.87 2.11
N ILE A 416 -30.64 6.22 0.85
CA ILE A 416 -30.77 7.59 0.40
C ILE A 416 -32.26 7.81 0.11
N PRO A 417 -33.11 8.12 1.11
CA PRO A 417 -34.49 8.48 0.82
C PRO A 417 -34.47 9.73 -0.05
N ASP A 418 -35.24 9.71 -1.14
CA ASP A 418 -35.33 10.68 -2.27
C ASP A 418 -35.49 12.18 -1.92
N GLY A 419 -35.40 12.59 -0.64
CA GLY A 419 -35.69 13.94 -0.16
C GLY A 419 -34.51 14.75 0.38
N LYS A 420 -33.25 14.31 0.23
CA LYS A 420 -32.07 15.07 0.70
C LYS A 420 -31.02 15.22 -0.40
N HIS A 421 -31.30 16.09 -1.37
CA HIS A 421 -30.29 16.65 -2.27
C HIS A 421 -30.24 18.16 -2.16
#